data_AF-A0A3M2T0T8-F1
#
_entry.id   AF-A0A3M2T0T8-F1
#
_cell.length_a   1.000
_cell.length_b   1.000
_cell.length_c   1.000
_cell.angle_alpha   90.00
_cell.angle_beta   90.00
_cell.angle_gamma   90.00
#
_symmetry.space_group_name_H-M   'P 1'
#
loop_
_entity.id
_entity.type
_entity.pdbx_description
1 polymer ?
#
loop_
_entity_poly.entity_id
_entity_poly.type
_entity_poly.pdbx_seq_one_letter_code
_entity_poly.pdbx_strand_id
1 'polypeptide(L)'
;MTQMCTPDYGVYYVNAQSDLDTIAAECTTVNGSIVLGNNYTGSFSLPNVQNITHRIQADYRPYFPAPTSMDLSDLEFLGDSLSLSYLSTLANLSAPKLKTVGSDIWLGYVQTVNLRSLEEADQIYMCGNITR
;
A
#
# COMPACT_ATOMS: atom_id res chain seq x y z
N MET A 1 9.67 -16.24 -12.80
CA MET A 1 8.51 -17.09 -12.48
C MET A 1 7.54 -16.22 -11.72
N THR A 2 6.31 -16.06 -12.20
CA THR A 2 5.27 -15.31 -11.49
C THR A 2 4.68 -16.21 -10.41
N GLN A 3 5.03 -15.96 -9.14
CA GLN A 3 4.42 -16.67 -8.02
C GLN A 3 3.21 -15.89 -7.53
N MET A 4 2.04 -16.51 -7.63
CA MET A 4 0.79 -15.97 -7.10
C MET A 4 0.52 -16.55 -5.71
N CYS A 5 0.24 -15.68 -4.75
CA CYS A 5 -0.13 -16.05 -3.38
C CYS A 5 -1.56 -15.61 -3.10
N THR A 6 -2.35 -16.51 -2.52
CA THR A 6 -3.75 -16.26 -2.18
C THR A 6 -3.91 -16.44 -0.67
N PRO A 7 -4.26 -15.40 0.09
CA PRO A 7 -4.56 -15.52 1.52
C PRO A 7 -5.90 -16.24 1.74
N ASP A 8 -6.01 -17.01 2.84
CA ASP A 8 -7.17 -17.87 3.14
C ASP A 8 -8.53 -17.15 3.14
N TYR A 9 -8.56 -15.88 3.52
CA TYR A 9 -9.77 -15.04 3.56
C TYR A 9 -9.73 -13.88 2.56
N GLY A 10 -8.90 -13.99 1.53
CA GLY A 10 -8.71 -12.91 0.55
C GLY A 10 -7.97 -11.68 1.11
N VAL A 11 -7.45 -11.76 2.34
CA VAL A 11 -6.75 -10.66 3.03
C VAL A 11 -5.51 -11.16 3.77
N TYR A 12 -4.38 -10.50 3.55
CA TYR A 12 -3.24 -10.54 4.45
C TYR A 12 -3.36 -9.41 5.48
N TYR A 13 -3.49 -9.78 6.75
CA TYR A 13 -3.39 -8.83 7.86
C TYR A 13 -1.94 -8.72 8.31
N VAL A 14 -1.34 -7.55 8.12
CA VAL A 14 0.06 -7.29 8.46
C VAL A 14 0.15 -6.40 9.69
N ASN A 15 1.00 -6.77 10.64
CA ASN A 15 1.21 -6.08 11.90
C ASN A 15 2.69 -5.70 12.11
N ALA A 16 3.57 -6.14 11.22
CA ALA A 16 4.98 -5.72 11.19
C ALA A 16 5.58 -5.91 9.80
N GLN A 17 6.77 -5.34 9.60
CA GLN A 17 7.56 -5.52 8.37
C GLN A 17 7.84 -6.99 8.05
N SER A 18 8.01 -7.86 9.06
CA SER A 18 8.25 -9.30 8.85
C SER A 18 7.12 -10.03 8.13
N ASP A 19 5.87 -9.56 8.28
CA ASP A 19 4.73 -10.13 7.57
C ASP A 19 4.83 -9.79 6.06
N LEU A 20 5.24 -8.56 5.74
CA LEU A 20 5.51 -8.12 4.37
C LEU A 20 6.73 -8.83 3.78
N ASP A 21 7.79 -9.04 4.57
CA ASP A 21 8.99 -9.75 4.13
C ASP A 21 8.66 -11.19 3.72
N THR A 22 7.77 -11.85 4.46
CA THR A 22 7.28 -13.20 4.13
C THR A 22 6.53 -13.20 2.79
N ILE A 23 5.63 -12.23 2.60
CA ILE A 23 4.90 -12.07 1.33
C ILE A 23 5.88 -11.76 0.18
N ALA A 24 6.82 -10.84 0.37
CA ALA A 24 7.79 -10.42 -0.65
C ALA A 24 8.82 -11.51 -1.01
N ALA A 25 9.09 -12.45 -0.10
CA ALA A 25 9.97 -13.58 -0.35
C ALA A 25 9.31 -14.66 -1.22
N GLU A 26 7.99 -14.82 -1.08
CA GLU A 26 7.25 -15.90 -1.73
C GLU A 26 6.51 -15.42 -2.98
N CYS A 27 6.07 -14.17 -3.03
CA CYS A 27 5.03 -13.71 -3.96
C CYS A 27 5.51 -12.61 -4.89
N THR A 28 5.20 -12.74 -6.18
CA THR A 28 5.24 -11.61 -7.14
C THR A 28 3.84 -11.05 -7.40
N THR A 29 2.79 -11.79 -7.06
CA THR A 29 1.39 -11.39 -7.19
C THR A 29 0.60 -11.82 -5.97
N VAL A 30 -0.09 -10.88 -5.35
CA VAL A 30 -1.03 -11.14 -4.25
C VAL A 30 -2.43 -11.16 -4.83
N ASN A 31 -3.06 -12.32 -4.82
CA ASN A 31 -4.46 -12.47 -5.20
C ASN A 31 -5.38 -12.20 -3.99
N GLY A 32 -5.43 -10.95 -3.56
CA GLY A 32 -6.15 -10.53 -2.36
C GLY A 32 -5.83 -9.09 -1.99
N SER A 33 -6.21 -8.72 -0.77
CA SER A 33 -5.92 -7.41 -0.19
C SER A 33 -4.80 -7.50 0.85
N ILE A 34 -4.12 -6.38 1.07
CA ILE A 34 -3.21 -6.20 2.21
C ILE A 34 -3.83 -5.17 3.15
N VAL A 35 -4.08 -5.58 4.39
CA VAL A 35 -4.65 -4.72 5.42
C VAL A 35 -3.62 -4.51 6.52
N LEU A 36 -3.24 -3.25 6.76
CA LEU A 36 -2.40 -2.91 7.90
C LEU A 36 -3.26 -2.99 9.16
N GLY A 37 -2.85 -3.87 10.08
CA GLY A 37 -3.44 -4.01 11.41
C GLY A 37 -3.17 -2.79 12.28
N ASN A 38 -4.03 -2.60 13.28
CA ASN A 38 -4.02 -1.47 14.22
C ASN A 38 -2.81 -1.40 15.16
N ASN A 39 -1.96 -2.43 15.16
CA ASN A 39 -0.73 -2.53 15.94
C ASN A 39 0.49 -2.59 15.02
N TYR A 40 0.34 -2.29 13.73
CA TYR A 40 1.47 -2.11 12.83
C TYR A 40 2.47 -1.11 13.40
N THR A 41 3.74 -1.49 13.42
CA THR A 41 4.83 -0.62 13.86
C THR A 41 5.99 -0.66 12.88
N GLY A 42 6.77 0.42 12.85
CA GLY A 42 7.94 0.53 12.00
C GLY A 42 7.64 1.00 10.58
N SER A 43 8.57 0.71 9.66
CA SER A 43 8.45 1.02 8.24
C SER A 43 7.53 0.04 7.52
N PHE A 44 6.98 0.44 6.37
CA PHE A 44 6.29 -0.45 5.44
C PHE A 44 7.07 -0.48 4.12
N SER A 45 7.63 -1.63 3.78
CA SER A 45 8.28 -1.88 2.49
C SER A 45 7.77 -3.20 1.93
N LEU A 46 7.33 -3.20 0.67
CA LEU A 46 6.85 -4.39 -0.01
C LEU A 46 7.56 -4.53 -1.37
N PRO A 47 8.84 -4.97 -1.38
CA PRO A 47 9.57 -5.24 -2.61
C PRO A 47 9.06 -6.52 -3.30
N ASN A 48 9.49 -6.75 -4.54
CA ASN A 48 9.20 -7.92 -5.38
C ASN A 48 7.73 -8.16 -5.79
N VAL A 49 6.76 -7.65 -5.02
CA VAL A 49 5.33 -7.76 -5.35
C VAL A 49 4.98 -6.74 -6.42
N GLN A 50 4.61 -7.23 -7.61
CA GLN A 50 4.29 -6.40 -8.77
C GLN A 50 2.79 -6.17 -8.93
N ASN A 51 1.96 -7.13 -8.49
CA ASN A 51 0.52 -7.08 -8.68
C ASN A 51 -0.21 -7.41 -7.38
N ILE A 52 -1.20 -6.60 -7.03
CA ILE A 52 -2.16 -6.89 -5.96
C ILE A 52 -3.55 -6.80 -6.58
N THR A 53 -4.32 -7.89 -6.57
CA THR A 53 -5.58 -7.96 -7.33
C THR A 53 -6.73 -7.17 -6.70
N HIS A 54 -6.62 -6.83 -5.41
CA HIS A 54 -7.60 -5.99 -4.71
C HIS A 54 -6.92 -4.73 -4.17
N ARG A 55 -7.07 -4.44 -2.87
CA ARG A 55 -6.73 -3.15 -2.26
C ARG A 55 -5.58 -3.26 -1.28
N ILE A 56 -4.93 -2.12 -1.03
CA ILE A 56 -4.13 -1.91 0.18
C ILE A 56 -4.90 -0.91 1.04
N GLN A 57 -5.17 -1.27 2.30
CA GLN A 57 -5.86 -0.37 3.21
C GLN A 57 -5.27 -0.40 4.62
N ALA A 58 -5.38 0.72 5.33
CA ALA A 58 -5.22 0.74 6.78
C ALA A 58 -6.55 0.41 7.47
N ASP A 59 -6.52 -0.32 8.59
CA ASP A 59 -7.73 -0.60 9.37
C ASP A 59 -8.42 0.71 9.83
N TYR A 60 -9.76 0.71 9.83
CA TYR A 60 -10.58 1.92 10.02
C TYR A 60 -10.58 2.35 11.49
N ARG A 61 -9.66 3.25 11.83
CA ARG A 61 -9.61 3.98 13.11
C ARG A 61 -9.16 5.42 12.88
N PRO A 62 -9.73 6.41 13.58
CA PRO A 62 -9.56 7.81 13.24
C PRO A 62 -8.11 8.32 13.35
N TYR A 63 -7.21 7.63 14.05
CA TYR A 63 -5.80 8.03 14.18
C TYR A 63 -4.91 6.82 14.40
N PHE A 64 -4.18 6.40 13.35
CA PHE A 64 -3.23 5.29 13.43
C PHE A 64 -1.80 5.79 13.14
N PRO A 65 -0.88 5.75 14.14
CA PRO A 65 0.39 6.48 14.07
C PRO A 65 1.55 5.71 13.43
N ALA A 66 1.27 4.72 12.59
CA ALA A 66 2.30 4.02 11.84
C ALA A 66 1.73 3.44 10.54
N PRO A 67 2.54 3.30 9.47
CA PRO A 67 3.96 3.68 9.35
C PRO A 67 4.19 5.20 9.13
N THR A 68 5.46 5.63 9.17
CA THR A 68 5.88 6.98 8.75
C THR A 68 6.23 7.07 7.26
N SER A 69 6.64 5.95 6.68
CA SER A 69 6.92 5.81 5.25
C SER A 69 6.43 4.47 4.71
N MET A 70 5.95 4.49 3.48
CA MET A 70 5.48 3.33 2.74
C MET A 70 6.19 3.24 1.38
N ASP A 71 6.87 2.13 1.14
CA ASP A 71 7.61 1.85 -0.11
C ASP A 71 7.03 0.63 -0.83
N LEU A 72 6.46 0.88 -2.01
CA LEU A 72 5.86 -0.06 -2.94
C LEU A 72 6.68 -0.04 -4.23
N SER A 73 8.00 -0.20 -4.10
CA SER A 73 9.00 0.08 -5.15
C SER A 73 8.84 -0.76 -6.42
N ASP A 74 8.28 -1.96 -6.30
CA ASP A 74 8.06 -2.89 -7.40
C ASP A 74 6.60 -3.03 -7.84
N LEU A 75 5.66 -2.41 -7.12
CA LEU A 75 4.24 -2.53 -7.42
C LEU A 75 3.92 -1.81 -8.74
N GLU A 76 3.31 -2.53 -9.68
CA GLU A 76 2.88 -2.03 -11.00
C GLU A 76 1.36 -1.92 -11.12
N PHE A 77 0.62 -2.83 -10.47
CA PHE A 77 -0.83 -2.92 -10.56
C PHE A 77 -1.50 -3.12 -9.19
N LEU A 78 -2.53 -2.33 -8.92
CA LEU A 78 -3.45 -2.49 -7.79
C LEU A 78 -4.89 -2.56 -8.33
N GLY A 79 -5.58 -3.68 -8.12
CA GLY A 79 -6.86 -3.94 -8.79
C GLY A 79 -8.08 -3.22 -8.22
N ASP A 80 -7.97 -2.68 -7.01
CA ASP A 80 -9.01 -1.89 -6.34
C ASP A 80 -8.36 -0.58 -5.84
N SER A 81 -8.60 -0.17 -4.60
CA SER A 81 -8.20 1.11 -4.03
C SER A 81 -6.91 1.07 -3.20
N LEU A 82 -6.24 2.21 -3.09
CA LEU A 82 -5.19 2.48 -2.11
C LEU A 82 -5.72 3.40 -1.02
N SER A 83 -6.11 2.85 0.13
CA SER A 83 -6.80 3.60 1.19
C SER A 83 -5.95 3.75 2.47
N LEU A 84 -5.25 4.88 2.56
CA LEU A 84 -4.29 5.19 3.62
C LEU A 84 -4.64 6.46 4.42
N SER A 85 -5.87 6.96 4.29
CA SER A 85 -6.31 8.22 4.93
C SER A 85 -6.22 8.24 6.46
N TYR A 86 -6.21 7.07 7.10
CA TYR A 86 -6.18 6.94 8.56
C TYR A 86 -4.76 6.90 9.16
N LEU A 87 -3.74 6.88 8.30
CA LEU A 87 -2.34 6.82 8.73
C LEU A 87 -1.83 8.23 9.06
N SER A 88 -2.09 8.70 10.29
CA SER A 88 -1.82 10.09 10.70
C SER A 88 -0.35 10.50 10.69
N THR A 89 0.55 9.52 10.67
CA THR A 89 2.01 9.73 10.62
C THR A 89 2.63 9.44 9.27
N LEU A 90 1.87 8.93 8.29
CA LEU A 90 2.40 8.58 6.99
C LEU A 90 2.81 9.86 6.26
N ALA A 91 4.10 10.16 6.25
CA ALA A 91 4.65 11.33 5.62
C ALA A 91 5.10 11.06 4.18
N ASN A 92 5.57 9.84 3.89
CA ASN A 92 6.18 9.51 2.61
C ASN A 92 5.55 8.26 1.99
N LEU A 93 5.05 8.36 0.77
CA LEU A 93 4.61 7.23 -0.03
C LEU A 93 5.44 7.17 -1.33
N SER A 94 6.05 6.03 -1.59
CA SER A 94 6.81 5.77 -2.82
C SER A 94 6.23 4.56 -3.53
N ALA A 95 5.65 4.75 -4.70
CA ALA A 95 5.24 3.67 -5.61
C ALA A 95 5.63 4.06 -7.05
N PRO A 96 6.94 4.17 -7.36
CA PRO A 96 7.44 4.77 -8.58
C PRO A 96 7.15 3.96 -9.84
N LYS A 97 6.72 2.69 -9.72
CA LYS A 97 6.37 1.81 -10.84
C LYS A 97 4.87 1.55 -10.95
N LEU A 98 4.06 2.07 -10.02
CA LEU A 98 2.62 1.84 -10.02
C LEU A 98 2.01 2.54 -11.22
N LYS A 99 1.43 1.76 -12.14
CA LYS A 99 0.82 2.25 -13.39
C LYS A 99 -0.69 2.37 -13.27
N THR A 100 -1.31 1.38 -12.64
CA THR A 100 -2.78 1.27 -12.59
C THR A 100 -3.25 1.04 -11.16
N VAL A 101 -4.22 1.84 -10.76
CA VAL A 101 -5.09 1.60 -9.61
C VAL A 101 -6.51 1.46 -10.15
N GLY A 102 -7.15 0.32 -9.90
CA GLY A 102 -8.46 0.00 -10.47
C GLY A 102 -9.62 0.82 -9.91
N SER A 103 -9.37 1.61 -8.87
CA SER A 103 -10.33 2.55 -8.30
C SER A 103 -9.59 3.78 -7.73
N ASP A 104 -9.89 4.17 -6.50
CA ASP A 104 -9.44 5.42 -5.90
C ASP A 104 -8.13 5.30 -5.10
N ILE A 105 -7.39 6.40 -5.06
CA ILE A 105 -6.24 6.62 -4.17
C ILE A 105 -6.64 7.63 -3.09
N TRP A 106 -6.59 7.21 -1.83
CA TRP A 106 -6.93 8.03 -0.66
C TRP A 106 -5.74 8.15 0.29
N LEU A 107 -5.07 9.30 0.30
CA LEU A 107 -3.92 9.57 1.15
C LEU A 107 -4.22 10.70 2.14
N GLY A 108 -3.96 10.44 3.42
CA GLY A 108 -4.06 11.42 4.49
C GLY A 108 -2.68 11.70 5.07
N TYR A 109 -2.45 12.95 5.48
CA TYR A 109 -1.28 13.41 6.22
C TYR A 109 0.08 13.34 5.49
N VAL A 110 0.08 12.97 4.20
CA VAL A 110 1.30 12.84 3.38
C VAL A 110 1.98 14.19 3.13
N GLN A 111 3.31 14.15 3.06
CA GLN A 111 4.18 15.28 2.71
C GLN A 111 4.82 15.06 1.35
N THR A 112 5.25 13.82 1.06
CA THR A 112 5.83 13.43 -0.23
C THR A 112 5.13 12.20 -0.79
N VAL A 113 4.82 12.24 -2.09
CA VAL A 113 4.17 11.16 -2.82
C VAL A 113 4.88 10.99 -4.16
N ASN A 114 5.39 9.79 -4.42
CA ASN A 114 6.05 9.43 -5.67
C ASN A 114 5.24 8.38 -6.43
N LEU A 115 4.43 8.85 -7.38
CA LEU A 115 3.57 8.04 -8.27
C LEU A 115 3.91 8.34 -9.75
N ARG A 116 5.21 8.51 -10.06
CA ARG A 116 5.67 9.03 -11.36
C ARG A 116 5.28 8.22 -12.60
N SER A 117 4.90 6.96 -12.41
CA SER A 117 4.47 6.05 -13.49
C SER A 117 2.96 5.82 -13.52
N LEU A 118 2.19 6.50 -12.65
CA LEU A 118 0.74 6.31 -12.60
C LEU A 118 0.09 6.86 -13.87
N GLU A 119 -0.62 5.97 -14.56
CA GLU A 119 -1.33 6.25 -15.81
C GLU A 119 -2.85 6.21 -15.60
N GLU A 120 -3.34 5.35 -14.69
CA GLU A 120 -4.77 5.10 -14.49
C GLU A 120 -5.14 5.02 -12.99
N ALA A 121 -6.15 5.80 -12.61
CA ALA A 121 -6.89 5.76 -11.34
C ALA A 121 -8.23 6.51 -11.53
N ASP A 122 -9.28 6.13 -10.80
CA ASP A 122 -10.58 6.82 -10.88
C ASP A 122 -10.51 8.21 -10.25
N GLN A 123 -10.09 8.27 -8.98
CA GLN A 123 -9.89 9.51 -8.24
C GLN A 123 -8.61 9.45 -7.39
N ILE A 124 -8.01 10.62 -7.18
CA ILE A 124 -6.87 10.79 -6.27
C ILE A 124 -7.23 11.87 -5.26
N TYR A 125 -7.45 11.46 -4.02
CA TYR A 125 -7.64 12.34 -2.87
C TYR A 125 -6.37 12.36 -2.01
N MET A 126 -5.80 13.55 -1.83
CA MET A 126 -4.63 13.75 -0.99
C MET A 126 -4.85 14.93 -0.05
N CYS A 127 -4.65 14.70 1.24
CA CYS A 127 -4.63 15.74 2.26
C CYS A 127 -3.33 15.64 3.05
N GLY A 128 -2.71 16.76 3.38
CA GLY A 128 -1.45 16.80 4.13
C GLY A 128 -0.66 18.08 3.89
N ASN A 129 0.52 18.18 4.51
CA ASN A 129 1.43 19.30 4.29
C ASN A 129 2.36 18.99 3.11
N ILE A 130 1.79 18.91 1.91
CA ILE A 130 2.48 18.45 0.71
C ILE A 130 3.47 19.52 0.27
N THR A 131 4.77 19.22 0.37
CA THR A 131 5.82 20.08 -0.16
C THR A 131 6.04 19.76 -1.64
N ARG A 132 5.93 20.79 -2.49
CA ARG A 132 6.20 20.72 -3.93
C ARG A 132 7.69 20.61 -4.23
#